data_AF-A0A661XPW5-F1
#
_entry.id   AF-A0A661XPW5-F1
#
_cell.length_a   1.000
_cell.length_b   1.000
_cell.length_c   1.000
_cell.angle_alpha   90.00
_cell.angle_beta   90.00
_cell.angle_gamma   90.00
#
_symmetry.space_group_name_H-M   'P 1'
#
loop_
_entity.id
_entity.type
_entity.pdbx_description
1 polymer ?
#
loop_
_entity_poly.entity_id
_entity_poly.type
_entity_poly.pdbx_seq_one_letter_code
_entity_poly.pdbx_strand_id
1 'polypeptide(L)' 'MSAQEIIKEIQQLPVSQRMLVIEQTLKSIRASTHRQNMENAVEEVIEDYTSDKELSSFTDIDFDRFYETK' A
#
# COMPACT_ATOMS: atom_id res chain seq x y z
N MET A 1 10.79 -26.38 -6.32
CA MET A 1 10.33 -25.35 -7.28
C MET A 1 11.15 -24.10 -7.08
N SER A 2 12.16 -23.91 -7.92
CA SER A 2 12.94 -22.67 -7.98
C SER A 2 12.25 -21.65 -8.90
N ALA A 3 12.59 -20.36 -8.76
CA ALA A 3 12.08 -19.32 -9.67
C ALA A 3 12.43 -19.62 -11.14
N GLN A 4 13.56 -20.28 -11.38
CA GLN A 4 14.00 -20.66 -12.73
C GLN A 4 13.11 -21.76 -13.32
N GLU A 5 12.66 -22.70 -12.50
CA GLU A 5 11.72 -23.75 -12.92
C GLU A 5 10.36 -23.16 -13.30
N ILE A 6 9.84 -22.22 -12.50
CA ILE A 6 8.58 -21.52 -12.78
C ILE A 6 8.65 -20.71 -14.08
N ILE A 7 9.75 -19.99 -14.31
CA ILE A 7 9.95 -19.23 -15.56
C ILE A 7 9.95 -20.17 -16.77
N LYS A 8 10.61 -21.32 -16.66
CA LYS A 8 10.66 -22.32 -17.73
C LYS A 8 9.26 -22.89 -18.03
N GLU A 9 8.46 -23.16 -17.00
CA GLU A 9 7.07 -23.60 -17.17
C GLU A 9 6.20 -22.52 -17.85
N ILE A 10 6.31 -21.26 -17.43
CA ILE A 10 5.59 -20.13 -18.05
C ILE A 10 5.97 -20.01 -19.54
N GLN A 11 7.24 -20.19 -19.90
CA GLN A 11 7.70 -20.11 -21.28
C GLN A 11 7.09 -21.18 -22.18
N GLN A 12 6.76 -22.35 -21.62
CA GLN A 12 6.12 -23.47 -22.33
C GLN A 12 4.61 -23.28 -22.55
N LEU A 13 3.99 -22.30 -21.90
CA LEU A 13 2.56 -22.04 -22.05
C LEU A 13 2.22 -21.44 -23.44
N PRO A 14 0.98 -21.65 -23.93
CA PRO A 14 0.46 -20.94 -25.09
C PRO A 14 0.55 -19.41 -24.92
N VAL A 15 0.68 -18.69 -26.04
CA VAL A 15 0.82 -17.22 -26.04
C VAL A 15 -0.26 -16.53 -25.20
N SER A 16 -1.52 -16.93 -25.34
CA SER A 16 -2.65 -16.35 -24.58
C SER A 16 -2.48 -16.48 -23.06
N GLN A 17 -2.00 -17.63 -22.58
CA GLN A 17 -1.78 -17.87 -21.15
C GLN A 17 -0.57 -17.09 -20.64
N ARG A 18 0.50 -16.96 -21.45
CA ARG A 18 1.65 -16.11 -21.11
C ARG A 18 1.24 -14.66 -20.97
N MET A 19 0.39 -14.16 -21.86
CA MET A 19 -0.14 -12.79 -21.77
C MET A 19 -0.95 -12.57 -20.50
N LEU A 20 -1.78 -13.55 -20.11
CA LEU A 20 -2.53 -13.48 -18.86
C LEU A 20 -1.61 -13.42 -17.62
N VAL A 21 -0.55 -14.23 -17.59
CA VAL A 21 0.44 -14.20 -16.49
C VAL A 21 1.11 -12.82 -16.40
N ILE A 22 1.50 -12.24 -17.54
CA ILE A 22 2.10 -10.90 -17.60
C ILE A 22 1.12 -9.85 -17.07
N GLU A 23 -0.14 -9.89 -17.52
CA GLU A 23 -1.18 -8.95 -17.09
C GLU A 23 -1.39 -9.00 -15.57
N GLN A 24 -1.58 -10.20 -15.01
CA GLN A 24 -1.79 -10.37 -13.57
C GLN A 24 -0.56 -9.93 -12.76
N THR A 25 0.64 -10.21 -13.28
CA THR A 25 1.90 -9.77 -12.66
C THR A 25 1.98 -8.24 -12.62
N LEU A 26 1.70 -7.56 -13.74
CA LEU A 26 1.69 -6.10 -13.81
C LEU A 26 0.63 -5.49 -12.89
N LYS A 27 -0.56 -6.09 -12.82
CA LYS A 27 -1.63 -5.67 -11.93
C LYS A 27 -1.22 -5.79 -10.46
N SER A 28 -0.58 -6.90 -10.09
CA SER A 28 -0.06 -7.13 -8.74
C SER A 28 0.99 -6.10 -8.35
N ILE A 29 1.96 -5.84 -9.22
CA ILE A 29 3.01 -4.84 -8.98
C ILE A 29 2.40 -3.44 -8.77
N ARG A 30 1.45 -3.04 -9.63
CA ARG A 30 0.78 -1.75 -9.46
C ARG A 30 0.01 -1.66 -8.16
N ALA A 31 -0.69 -2.73 -7.77
CA ALA A 31 -1.44 -2.76 -6.52
C ALA A 31 -0.52 -2.67 -5.29
N SER A 32 0.64 -3.35 -5.31
CA SER A 32 1.61 -3.25 -4.21
C SER A 32 2.22 -1.84 -4.12
N THR A 33 2.60 -1.24 -5.25
CA THR A 33 3.12 0.13 -5.26
C THR A 33 2.07 1.13 -4.78
N HIS A 34 0.82 0.99 -5.19
CA HIS A 34 -0.25 1.87 -4.74
C HIS A 34 -0.49 1.77 -3.24
N ARG A 35 -0.50 0.54 -2.69
CA ARG A 35 -0.61 0.32 -1.24
C ARG A 35 0.54 0.99 -0.49
N GLN A 36 1.78 0.78 -0.94
CA GLN A 36 2.95 1.38 -0.29
C GLN A 36 2.89 2.91 -0.32
N ASN A 37 2.48 3.50 -1.44
CA ASN A 37 2.32 4.95 -1.53
C ASN A 37 1.23 5.47 -0.57
N MET A 38 0.14 4.73 -0.40
CA MET A 38 -0.88 5.07 0.59
C MET A 38 -0.36 4.96 2.02
N GLU A 39 0.40 3.91 2.33
CA GLU A 39 1.01 3.72 3.65
C GLU A 39 1.94 4.90 3.98
N ASN A 40 2.82 5.28 3.04
CA ASN A 40 3.71 6.43 3.22
C ASN A 40 2.93 7.74 3.40
N ALA A 41 1.87 7.96 2.62
CA ALA A 41 1.04 9.16 2.75
C ALA A 41 0.30 9.20 4.10
N VAL A 42 -0.12 8.04 4.62
CA VAL A 42 -0.70 7.95 5.96
C VAL A 42 0.34 8.24 7.04
N GLU A 43 1.55 7.72 6.91
CA GLU A 43 2.65 8.01 7.84
C GLU A 43 2.97 9.51 7.87
N GLU A 44 3.08 10.15 6.71
CA GLU A 44 3.32 11.60 6.59
C GLU A 44 2.19 12.42 7.23
N VAL A 45 0.93 12.06 6.96
CA VAL A 45 -0.22 12.75 7.57
C VAL A 45 -0.27 12.57 9.08
N ILE A 46 0.08 11.39 9.61
CA ILE A 46 0.14 11.14 11.05
C ILE A 46 1.29 11.94 11.69
N GLU A 47 2.45 11.99 11.04
CA GLU A 47 3.59 12.77 11.50
C GLU A 47 3.22 14.26 11.59
N ASP A 48 2.60 14.82 10.55
CA ASP A 48 2.11 16.21 10.55
C ASP A 48 1.08 16.44 11.66
N TYR A 49 0.07 15.57 11.78
CA TYR A 49 -0.97 15.69 12.79
C TYR A 49 -0.41 15.69 14.22
N THR A 50 0.62 14.89 14.50
CA THR A 50 1.21 14.78 15.83
C THR A 50 2.23 15.88 16.14
N SER A 51 2.88 16.43 15.12
CA SER A 51 3.94 17.44 15.30
C SER A 51 3.42 18.87 15.21
N ASP A 52 2.36 19.12 14.44
CA ASP A 52 1.73 20.42 14.30
C ASP A 52 0.61 20.62 15.33
N LYS A 53 0.85 21.53 16.28
CA LYS A 53 -0.12 21.89 17.32
C LYS A 53 -1.34 22.63 16.78
N GLU A 54 -1.27 23.24 15.59
CA GLU A 54 -2.44 23.84 14.96
C GLU A 54 -3.48 22.77 14.58
N LEU A 55 -3.02 21.59 14.15
CA LEU A 55 -3.89 20.48 13.75
C LEU A 55 -4.58 19.79 14.94
N SER A 56 -4.03 19.92 16.15
CA SER A 56 -4.58 19.38 17.41
C SER A 56 -5.06 20.46 18.39
N SER A 57 -5.23 21.71 17.93
CA SER A 57 -5.54 22.86 18.81
C SER A 57 -6.83 22.72 19.62
N PHE A 58 -7.78 21.90 19.15
CA PHE A 58 -9.04 21.66 19.85
C PHE A 58 -8.97 20.46 20.81
N THR A 59 -7.94 19.64 20.73
CA THR A 59 -7.71 18.50 21.62
C THR A 59 -7.46 18.95 23.06
N ASP A 60 -6.77 20.07 23.23
CA ASP A 60 -6.47 20.65 24.55
C ASP A 60 -7.73 21.07 25.33
N ILE A 61 -8.86 21.25 24.63
CA ILE A 61 -10.15 21.59 25.23
C ILE A 61 -11.17 20.44 25.18
N ASP A 62 -10.78 19.28 24.65
CA ASP A 62 -11.56 18.04 24.66
C ASP A 62 -11.31 17.25 25.96
N PHE A 63 -11.96 17.70 27.04
CA PHE A 63 -11.81 17.10 28.37
C PHE A 63 -12.28 15.64 28.45
N ASP A 64 -13.23 15.26 27.59
CA ASP A 64 -13.78 13.90 27.53
C ASP A 64 -12.97 13.00 26.56
N ARG A 65 -12.00 13.56 25.83
CA ARG A 65 -11.17 12.89 24.81
C ARG A 65 -12.01 12.09 23.81
N PHE A 66 -13.12 12.67 23.38
CA PHE A 66 -14.09 12.03 22.52
C PHE A 66 -13.63 11.95 21.06
N TYR A 67 -12.94 12.98 20.57
CA TYR A 67 -12.60 13.11 19.15
C TYR A 67 -11.28 12.44 18.76
N GLU A 68 -10.40 12.19 19.73
CA GLU A 68 -9.14 11.48 19.52
C GLU A 68 -9.21 10.06 20.09
N THR A 69 -9.42 9.09 19.21
CA THR A 69 -9.31 7.65 19.53
C THR A 69 -7.86 7.25 19.82
N LYS A 70 -7.65 6.41 20.85
CA LYS A 70 -6.35 5.80 21.18
C LYS A 70 -5.94 4.68 20.24
#